data_AF-A0A2W0BBG2-F1
#
_entry.id   AF-A0A2W0BBG2-F1
#
_cell.length_a   1.000
_cell.length_b   1.000
_cell.length_c   1.000
_cell.angle_alpha   90.00
_cell.angle_beta   90.00
_cell.angle_gamma   90.00
#
_symmetry.space_group_name_H-M   'P 1'
#
loop_
_entity.id
_entity.type
_entity.pdbx_description
1 polymer ?
#
loop_
_entity_poly.entity_id
_entity_poly.type
_entity_poly.pdbx_seq_one_letter_code
_entity_poly.pdbx_strand_id
1 'polypeptide(L)'
;MELQKPLPAWLEDNRSAAKTVELPDGEVRLPAAENFLEAATLFFGKKPGHAHVCASRDEAELLYRIAKEGVRGPVSIPAGERECKALSRQLETHLAEGRRALMRLAEERAGTEKLREQVLETLYRWFIDGKPTQPATSAHTATAQGA
;
A
#
# COMPACT_ATOMS: atom_id res chain seq x y z
N MET A 1 20.18 0.66 -7.24
CA MET A 1 18.82 0.10 -7.04
C MET A 1 17.91 1.26 -6.72
N GLU A 2 17.28 1.82 -7.75
CA GLU A 2 16.17 2.75 -7.53
C GLU A 2 15.02 1.91 -6.99
N LEU A 3 14.58 2.21 -5.78
CA LEU A 3 13.27 1.74 -5.34
C LEU A 3 12.29 2.27 -6.39
N GLN A 4 11.60 1.36 -7.09
CA GLN A 4 10.52 1.74 -7.99
C GLN A 4 9.53 2.65 -7.24
N LYS A 5 8.79 3.44 -8.00
CA LYS A 5 7.79 4.39 -7.51
C LYS A 5 6.97 3.77 -6.35
N PRO A 6 6.61 4.56 -5.32
CA PRO A 6 5.75 4.09 -4.23
C PRO A 6 4.49 3.41 -4.76
N LEU A 7 3.92 2.46 -4.01
CA LEU A 7 2.81 1.65 -4.49
C LEU A 7 1.63 2.49 -5.07
N PRO A 8 1.19 3.60 -4.44
CA PRO A 8 0.16 4.46 -5.05
C PRO A 8 0.55 5.00 -6.43
N ALA A 9 1.79 5.48 -6.59
CA ALA A 9 2.28 5.99 -7.86
C ALA A 9 2.48 4.88 -8.91
N TRP A 10 2.82 3.66 -8.48
CA TRP A 10 2.86 2.50 -9.35
C TRP A 10 1.45 2.11 -9.83
N LEU A 11 0.44 2.12 -8.95
CA LEU A 11 -0.96 1.86 -9.32
C LEU A 11 -1.46 2.87 -10.37
N GLU A 12 -1.08 4.14 -10.21
CA GLU A 12 -1.39 5.19 -11.17
C GLU A 12 -0.85 4.86 -12.57
N ASP A 13 0.40 4.44 -12.70
CA ASP A 13 1.00 4.16 -14.01
C ASP A 13 0.42 2.92 -14.72
N ASN A 14 -0.16 1.98 -13.97
CA ASN A 14 -0.57 0.67 -14.49
C ASN A 14 -2.08 0.55 -14.72
N ARG A 15 -2.84 1.64 -14.58
CA ARG A 15 -4.30 1.66 -14.81
C ARG A 15 -4.65 1.99 -16.26
N SER A 16 -5.61 1.27 -16.83
CA SER A 16 -6.08 1.49 -18.21
C SER A 16 -7.20 2.54 -18.31
N ALA A 17 -8.27 2.36 -17.53
CA ALA A 17 -9.40 3.28 -17.42
C ALA A 17 -9.82 3.35 -15.95
N ALA A 18 -9.63 4.51 -15.33
CA ALA A 18 -9.55 4.56 -13.88
C ALA A 18 -10.71 5.29 -13.20
N LYS A 19 -11.04 4.82 -12.00
CA LYS A 19 -11.83 5.52 -11.00
C LYS A 19 -11.01 5.68 -9.73
N THR A 20 -11.33 6.70 -8.93
CA THR A 20 -10.70 6.91 -7.63
C THR A 20 -11.62 6.37 -6.55
N VAL A 21 -11.07 5.56 -5.65
CA VAL A 21 -11.75 4.99 -4.48
C VAL A 21 -11.05 5.48 -3.22
N GLU A 22 -11.82 6.02 -2.28
CA GLU A 22 -11.31 6.43 -0.97
C GLU A 22 -11.22 5.21 -0.05
N LEU A 23 -10.01 4.84 0.39
CA LEU A 23 -9.75 3.75 1.31
C LEU A 23 -9.68 4.26 2.77
N PRO A 24 -10.68 3.94 3.62
CA PRO A 24 -10.67 4.38 5.01
C PRO A 24 -9.56 3.72 5.83
N ASP A 25 -9.17 4.41 6.90
CA ASP A 25 -8.28 3.85 7.92
C ASP A 25 -8.88 2.61 8.60
N GLY A 26 -7.99 1.79 9.17
CA GLY A 26 -8.35 0.62 9.97
C GLY A 26 -8.10 -0.72 9.29
N GLU A 27 -8.43 -1.79 10.02
CA GLU A 27 -8.29 -3.18 9.58
C GLU A 27 -9.29 -3.48 8.46
N VAL A 28 -8.81 -3.99 7.32
CA VAL A 28 -9.66 -4.34 6.18
C VAL A 28 -10.03 -5.83 6.23
N ARG A 29 -11.29 -6.14 5.95
CA ARG A 29 -11.80 -7.50 5.83
C ARG A 29 -12.61 -7.64 4.55
N LEU A 30 -12.35 -8.71 3.81
CA LEU A 30 -13.14 -9.14 2.67
C LEU A 30 -13.74 -10.51 3.02
N PRO A 31 -15.07 -10.69 2.99
CA PRO A 31 -15.70 -11.99 3.18
C PRO A 31 -15.22 -13.02 2.15
N ALA A 32 -15.33 -14.30 2.49
CA ALA A 32 -15.06 -15.39 1.56
C ALA A 32 -15.99 -15.30 0.34
N ALA A 33 -15.52 -15.72 -0.83
CA ALA A 33 -16.22 -15.54 -2.10
C ALA A 33 -17.58 -16.27 -2.14
N GLU A 34 -17.75 -17.30 -1.31
CA GLU A 34 -18.96 -18.10 -1.17
C GLU A 34 -20.09 -17.34 -0.43
N ASN A 35 -19.79 -16.21 0.20
CA ASN A 35 -20.79 -15.36 0.84
C ASN A 35 -21.49 -14.49 -0.22
N PHE A 36 -22.43 -15.09 -0.97
CA PHE A 36 -23.09 -14.45 -2.12
C PHE A 36 -23.66 -13.04 -1.86
N LEU A 37 -24.09 -12.72 -0.64
CA LEU A 37 -24.68 -11.43 -0.30
C LEU A 37 -23.65 -10.29 -0.13
N GLU A 38 -22.43 -10.62 0.29
CA GLU A 38 -21.40 -9.63 0.67
C GLU A 38 -20.05 -9.91 0.00
N ALA A 39 -20.01 -10.81 -1.00
CA ALA A 39 -18.77 -11.22 -1.66
C ALA A 39 -18.02 -10.04 -2.30
N ALA A 40 -18.71 -9.00 -2.73
CA ALA A 40 -18.13 -7.77 -3.29
C ALA A 40 -18.07 -6.60 -2.29
N THR A 41 -18.21 -6.85 -0.99
CA THR A 41 -18.22 -5.81 0.04
C THR A 41 -16.99 -5.88 0.92
N LEU A 42 -16.26 -4.77 1.00
CA LEU A 42 -15.15 -4.57 1.92
C LEU A 42 -15.65 -3.97 3.23
N PHE A 43 -15.05 -4.39 4.34
CA PHE A 43 -15.31 -3.83 5.66
C PHE A 43 -14.02 -3.28 6.25
N PHE A 44 -14.05 -2.03 6.72
CA PHE A 44 -12.91 -1.37 7.36
C PHE A 44 -13.21 -1.08 8.84
N GLY A 45 -12.25 -1.38 9.73
CA GLY A 45 -12.31 -1.07 11.15
C GLY A 45 -13.19 -2.03 11.99
N LYS A 46 -13.32 -1.73 13.28
CA LYS A 46 -14.09 -2.53 14.26
C LYS A 46 -15.28 -1.73 14.79
N LYS A 47 -16.47 -2.05 14.27
CA LYS A 47 -17.84 -1.72 14.73
C LYS A 47 -18.18 -0.25 15.13
N PRO A 48 -19.12 0.41 14.40
CA PRO A 48 -19.56 0.04 13.05
C PRO A 48 -18.38 0.26 12.10
N GLY A 49 -17.98 -0.81 11.41
CA GLY A 49 -16.96 -0.69 10.38
C GLY A 49 -17.55 0.03 9.16
N HIS A 50 -16.69 0.69 8.37
CA HIS A 50 -17.12 1.27 7.10
C HIS A 50 -17.27 0.14 6.07
N ALA A 51 -18.47 -0.03 5.53
CA ALA A 51 -18.74 -0.97 4.46
C ALA A 51 -18.61 -0.27 3.10
N HIS A 52 -17.76 -0.81 2.22
CA HIS A 52 -17.56 -0.32 0.87
C HIS A 52 -18.00 -1.40 -0.12
N VAL A 53 -19.11 -1.13 -0.82
CA VAL A 53 -19.69 -2.04 -1.82
C VAL A 53 -19.01 -1.79 -3.16
N CYS A 54 -18.34 -2.82 -3.69
CA CYS A 54 -17.63 -2.77 -4.97
C CYS A 54 -18.56 -3.20 -6.12
N ALA A 55 -18.22 -2.80 -7.35
CA ALA A 55 -19.02 -3.19 -8.52
C ALA A 55 -18.86 -4.68 -8.90
N SER A 56 -17.76 -5.30 -8.46
CA SER A 56 -17.46 -6.72 -8.73
C SER A 56 -16.60 -7.33 -7.62
N ARG A 57 -16.50 -8.65 -7.62
CA ARG A 57 -15.60 -9.38 -6.72
C ARG A 57 -14.13 -9.07 -7.00
N ASP A 58 -13.73 -9.03 -8.28
CA ASP A 58 -12.33 -8.74 -8.65
C ASP A 58 -11.92 -7.32 -8.22
N GLU A 59 -12.83 -6.34 -8.26
CA GLU A 59 -12.60 -5.01 -7.68
C GLU A 59 -12.40 -5.09 -6.16
N ALA A 60 -13.26 -5.81 -5.45
CA ALA A 60 -13.15 -5.97 -4.00
C ALA A 60 -11.83 -6.64 -3.59
N GLU A 61 -11.39 -7.65 -4.35
CA GLU A 61 -10.10 -8.33 -4.10
C GLU A 61 -8.90 -7.43 -4.37
N LEU A 62 -8.94 -6.61 -5.42
CA LEU A 62 -7.88 -5.63 -5.71
C LEU A 62 -7.76 -4.62 -4.57
N LEU A 63 -8.87 -3.98 -4.19
CA LEU A 63 -8.90 -2.98 -3.11
C LEU A 63 -8.53 -3.60 -1.75
N TYR A 64 -8.95 -4.83 -1.48
CA TYR A 64 -8.53 -5.58 -0.28
C TYR A 64 -7.01 -5.71 -0.21
N ARG A 65 -6.36 -6.11 -1.31
CA ARG A 65 -4.89 -6.28 -1.36
C ARG A 65 -4.17 -4.96 -1.14
N ILE A 66 -4.61 -3.90 -1.82
CA ILE A 66 -4.04 -2.55 -1.66
C ILE A 66 -4.16 -2.09 -0.19
N ALA A 67 -5.34 -2.23 0.40
CA ALA A 67 -5.56 -1.88 1.80
C ALA A 67 -4.78 -2.78 2.78
N LYS A 68 -4.57 -4.05 2.46
CA LYS A 68 -3.80 -4.99 3.30
C LYS A 68 -2.31 -4.61 3.38
N GLU A 69 -1.76 -4.04 2.31
CA GLU A 69 -0.38 -3.52 2.30
C GLU A 69 -0.22 -2.22 3.11
N GLY A 70 -1.33 -1.59 3.50
CA GLY A 70 -1.33 -0.38 4.34
C GLY A 70 -1.64 0.91 3.59
N VAL A 71 -1.91 0.86 2.28
CA VAL A 71 -2.30 2.04 1.51
C VAL A 71 -3.68 2.53 1.95
N ARG A 72 -3.81 3.83 2.20
CA ARG A 72 -5.03 4.51 2.66
C ARG A 72 -5.26 5.80 1.89
N GLY A 73 -6.47 6.32 1.97
CA GLY A 73 -6.88 7.52 1.25
C GLY A 73 -7.25 7.25 -0.21
N PRO A 74 -7.12 8.23 -1.11
CA PRO A 74 -7.54 8.10 -2.50
C PRO A 74 -6.61 7.17 -3.28
N VAL A 75 -7.18 6.15 -3.90
CA VAL A 75 -6.47 5.19 -4.75
C VAL A 75 -7.16 5.10 -6.10
N SER A 76 -6.40 5.24 -7.19
CA SER A 76 -6.92 5.03 -8.53
C SER A 76 -6.80 3.56 -8.94
N ILE A 77 -7.93 2.98 -9.35
CA ILE A 77 -8.03 1.59 -9.82
C ILE A 77 -8.81 1.53 -11.13
N PRO A 78 -8.70 0.45 -11.91
CA PRO A 78 -9.53 0.25 -13.08
C PRO A 78 -11.03 0.26 -12.75
N ALA A 79 -11.86 0.66 -13.72
CA ALA A 79 -13.30 0.63 -13.58
C ALA A 79 -13.92 -0.74 -13.93
N GLY A 80 -13.25 -1.53 -14.76
CA GLY A 80 -13.74 -2.82 -15.25
C GLY A 80 -13.23 -4.03 -14.45
N GLU A 81 -14.07 -5.05 -14.30
CA GLU A 81 -13.78 -6.28 -13.56
C GLU A 81 -12.53 -7.00 -14.09
N ARG A 82 -12.44 -7.18 -15.41
CA ARG A 82 -11.32 -7.86 -16.06
C ARG A 82 -10.00 -7.12 -15.84
N GLU A 83 -10.04 -5.79 -15.91
CA GLU A 83 -8.89 -4.93 -15.69
C GLU A 83 -8.48 -4.93 -14.21
N CYS A 84 -9.43 -4.91 -13.27
CA CYS A 84 -9.17 -5.07 -11.84
C CYS A 84 -8.46 -6.40 -11.55
N LYS A 85 -8.93 -7.49 -12.16
CA LYS A 85 -8.30 -8.81 -12.04
C LYS A 85 -6.89 -8.84 -12.61
N ALA A 86 -6.68 -8.22 -13.77
CA ALA A 86 -5.36 -8.14 -14.39
C ALA A 86 -4.39 -7.32 -13.52
N LEU A 87 -4.82 -6.16 -13.03
CA LEU A 87 -4.01 -5.33 -12.16
C LEU A 87 -3.71 -6.02 -10.82
N SER A 88 -4.67 -6.77 -10.27
CA SER A 88 -4.48 -7.57 -9.05
C SER A 88 -3.32 -8.57 -9.17
N ARG A 89 -3.22 -9.26 -10.32
CA ARG A 89 -2.10 -10.18 -10.60
C ARG A 89 -0.77 -9.46 -10.78
N GLN A 90 -0.78 -8.30 -11.44
CA GLN A 90 0.41 -7.46 -11.58
C GLN A 90 0.88 -6.95 -10.23
N LEU A 91 -0.05 -6.53 -9.36
CA LEU A 91 0.22 -6.08 -8.01
C LEU A 91 0.87 -7.20 -7.18
N GLU A 92 0.33 -8.41 -7.20
CA GLU A 92 0.94 -9.57 -6.52
C GLU A 92 2.39 -9.78 -6.97
N THR A 93 2.62 -9.73 -8.29
CA THR A 93 3.95 -9.91 -8.88
C THR A 93 4.90 -8.81 -8.42
N HIS A 94 4.48 -7.55 -8.50
CA HIS A 94 5.26 -6.38 -8.10
C HIS A 94 5.63 -6.41 -6.61
N LEU A 95 4.69 -6.75 -5.73
CA LEU A 95 4.93 -6.88 -4.29
C LEU A 95 5.90 -8.04 -3.98
N ALA A 96 5.73 -9.19 -4.64
CA ALA A 96 6.59 -10.35 -4.44
C ALA A 96 8.03 -10.10 -4.89
N GLU A 97 8.21 -9.47 -6.06
CA GLU A 97 9.51 -9.07 -6.59
C GLU A 97 10.18 -8.02 -5.71
N GLY A 98 9.44 -6.98 -5.32
CA GLY A 98 9.92 -5.94 -4.41
C GLY A 98 10.38 -6.54 -3.09
N ARG A 99 9.56 -7.36 -2.44
CA ARG A 99 9.91 -8.01 -1.16
C ARG A 99 11.14 -8.90 -1.27
N ARG A 100 11.28 -9.66 -2.36
CA ARG A 100 12.46 -10.50 -2.62
C ARG A 100 13.73 -9.66 -2.77
N ALA A 101 13.67 -8.57 -3.52
CA ALA A 101 14.80 -7.66 -3.71
C ALA A 101 15.23 -7.02 -2.39
N LEU A 102 14.26 -6.57 -1.58
CA LEU A 102 14.53 -5.97 -0.27
C LEU A 102 15.09 -6.97 0.75
N MET A 103 14.60 -8.21 0.73
CA MET A 103 15.13 -9.28 1.59
C MET A 103 16.60 -9.55 1.30
N ARG A 104 16.96 -9.69 0.02
CA ARG A 104 18.36 -9.84 -0.40
C ARG A 104 19.23 -8.67 0.06
N LEU A 105 18.72 -7.43 -0.05
CA LEU A 105 19.45 -6.26 0.41
C LEU A 105 19.65 -6.28 1.94
N ALA A 106 18.63 -6.68 2.70
CA ALA A 106 18.74 -6.80 4.15
C ALA A 106 19.81 -7.84 4.54
N GLU A 107 19.82 -9.00 3.88
CA GLU A 107 20.83 -10.06 4.08
C GLU A 107 22.27 -9.58 3.82
N GLU A 108 22.47 -8.78 2.76
CA GLU A 108 23.78 -8.22 2.39
C GLU A 108 24.27 -7.13 3.37
N ARG A 109 23.36 -6.47 4.11
CA ARG A 109 23.66 -5.27 4.91
C ARG A 109 23.57 -5.46 6.42
N ALA A 110 22.94 -6.53 6.90
CA ALA A 110 22.73 -6.77 8.33
C ALA A 110 23.34 -8.10 8.78
N GLY A 111 24.16 -8.04 9.83
CA GLY A 111 24.91 -9.19 10.37
C GLY A 111 24.11 -10.14 11.26
N THR A 112 22.94 -9.72 11.76
CA THR A 112 22.07 -10.54 12.61
C THR A 112 20.67 -10.67 12.02
N GLU A 113 19.99 -11.79 12.30
CA GLU A 113 18.62 -12.05 11.83
C GLU A 113 17.65 -10.95 12.25
N LYS A 114 17.65 -10.58 13.54
CA LYS A 114 16.83 -9.50 14.08
C LYS A 114 17.04 -8.17 13.32
N LEU A 115 18.28 -7.83 12.98
CA LEU A 115 18.56 -6.60 12.24
C LEU A 115 18.10 -6.70 10.78
N ARG A 116 18.21 -7.88 10.15
CA ARG A 116 17.69 -8.12 8.79
C ARG A 116 16.19 -7.91 8.73
N GLU A 117 15.44 -8.44 9.71
CA GLU A 117 13.99 -8.26 9.80
C GLU A 117 13.62 -6.78 9.92
N GLN A 118 14.26 -6.05 10.83
CA GLN A 118 14.02 -4.61 11.02
C GLN A 118 14.33 -3.79 9.76
N VAL A 119 15.44 -4.10 9.09
CA VAL A 119 15.82 -3.45 7.82
C VAL A 119 14.79 -3.76 6.74
N LEU A 120 14.38 -5.02 6.59
CA LEU A 120 13.37 -5.43 5.62
C LEU A 120 12.03 -4.72 5.86
N GLU A 121 11.54 -4.69 7.10
CA GLU A 121 10.30 -3.99 7.46
C GLU A 121 10.35 -2.50 7.11
N THR A 122 11.47 -1.84 7.44
CA THR A 122 11.66 -0.41 7.14
C THR A 122 11.69 -0.15 5.64
N LEU A 123 12.47 -0.94 4.90
CA LEU A 123 12.57 -0.80 3.44
C LEU A 123 11.24 -1.12 2.76
N TYR A 124 10.50 -2.10 3.26
CA TYR A 124 9.19 -2.47 2.73
C TYR A 124 8.18 -1.35 2.95
N ARG A 125 8.19 -0.73 4.15
CA ARG A 125 7.37 0.46 4.42
C ARG A 125 7.64 1.58 3.42
N TRP A 126 8.91 1.86 3.11
CA TRP A 126 9.27 2.87 2.11
C TRP A 126 8.91 2.47 0.68
N PHE A 127 8.88 1.18 0.38
CA PHE A 127 8.43 0.69 -0.92
C PHE A 127 6.91 0.88 -1.11
N ILE A 128 6.12 0.69 -0.06
CA ILE A 128 4.67 0.95 -0.10
C ILE A 128 4.36 2.45 -0.09
N ASP A 129 4.84 3.17 0.91
CA ASP A 129 4.40 4.56 1.18
C ASP A 129 5.29 5.62 0.52
N GLY A 130 6.47 5.22 0.04
CA GLY A 130 7.55 6.13 -0.32
C GLY A 130 8.47 6.44 0.85
N LYS A 131 9.65 6.99 0.54
CA LYS A 131 10.57 7.44 1.58
C LYS A 131 10.00 8.69 2.25
N PRO A 132 10.05 8.78 3.59
CA PRO A 132 9.66 10.00 4.28
C PRO A 132 10.59 11.13 3.82
N THR A 133 10.03 12.16 3.21
CA THR A 133 10.73 13.43 3.01
C THR A 133 11.02 13.98 4.40
N GLN A 134 12.28 14.09 4.80
CA GLN A 134 12.60 14.75 6.07
C GLN A 134 11.91 16.12 6.09
N PRO A 135 11.14 16.46 7.15
CA PRO A 135 10.69 17.83 7.28
C PRO A 135 11.94 18.70 7.30
N ALA A 136 11.97 19.71 6.42
CA ALA A 136 13.06 20.68 6.37
C ALA A 136 13.34 21.13 7.80
N THR A 137 14.56 20.83 8.29
CA THR A 137 15.01 21.23 9.61
C THR A 137 14.76 22.72 9.75
N SER A 138 13.74 23.11 10.51
CA SER A 138 13.54 24.50 10.92
C SER A 138 14.83 24.93 11.58
N ALA A 139 15.59 25.78 10.89
CA ALA A 139 16.79 26.38 11.41
C ALA A 139 16.42 27.03 12.75
N HIS A 140 16.96 26.46 13.82
CA HIS A 140 16.92 27.06 15.14
C HIS A 140 17.88 28.26 15.09
N THR A 141 17.40 29.39 14.60
CA THR A 141 18.14 30.65 14.71
C THR A 141 17.99 31.11 16.15
N ALA A 142 18.92 30.65 17.00
CA ALA A 142 19.19 31.29 18.27
C ALA A 142 19.70 32.70 17.98
N THR A 143 18.82 33.69 18.08
CA THR A 143 19.22 35.10 18.10
C THR A 143 19.88 35.37 19.44
N ALA A 144 21.19 35.13 19.52
CA ALA A 144 22.04 35.77 20.48
C ALA A 144 22.31 37.19 19.98
N GLN A 145 21.75 38.20 20.64
CA GLN A 145 22.26 39.56 20.57
C GLN A 145 21.99 40.25 21.92
N GLY A 146 23.06 40.36 22.70
CA GLY A 146 23.18 41.35 23.74
C GLY A 146 23.77 42.64 23.18
N ALA A 147 23.29 43.76 23.69
CA ALA A 147 24.02 44.98 24.04
C ALA A 147 23.05 45.91 24.77
#